data_AF-R3WXU7-F1
#
_entry.id   AF-R3WXU7-F1
#
_cell.length_a   1.000
_cell.length_b   1.000
_cell.length_c   1.000
_cell.angle_alpha   90.00
_cell.angle_beta   90.00
_cell.angle_gamma   90.00
#
_symmetry.space_group_name_H-M   'P 1'
#
loop_
_entity.id
_entity.type
_entity.pdbx_description
1 polymer ?
#
loop_
_entity_poly.entity_id
_entity_poly.type
_entity_poly.pdbx_seq_one_letter_code
_entity_poly.pdbx_strand_id
1 'polypeptide(L)'
;MMRNFVWKGIYVGKKGLLWGIYILFALYICNLVINSQDLGAKLIFGSLGFILLGISILFEYLKNLYEKMIYALTVECDLNKAIELKTRLKKKDLFNGFKQSIIIFDSLLLLDGGKYDTCLEHLHVNQHFFHSTLDYLFIYYHTQMYCYFFLKDEKNLATCLENLFKLKQVKKKRMHHLFSWHEIAGINYFRQGRNKKCLSELDLIDKNRLNNREMTYILYLKAQCLLKLNEQSEGHRLLKEAKALGNTLVVAQVI
;
A
#
# COMPACT_ATOMS: atom_id res chain seq x y z
N MET A 1 18.98 -6.00 13.84
CA MET A 1 18.73 -7.46 13.74
C MET A 1 17.74 -8.00 14.78
N MET A 2 17.76 -7.58 16.06
CA MET A 2 16.84 -8.07 17.13
C MET A 2 15.34 -7.79 16.88
N ARG A 3 14.97 -6.75 16.10
CA ARG A 3 13.56 -6.38 15.86
C ARG A 3 12.80 -7.43 15.01
N ASN A 4 13.46 -8.08 14.05
CA ASN A 4 12.78 -9.06 13.19
C ASN A 4 12.34 -10.33 13.93
N PHE A 5 13.05 -10.72 15.00
CA PHE A 5 12.74 -11.92 15.76
C PHE A 5 11.52 -11.74 16.68
N VAL A 6 11.43 -10.59 17.36
CA VAL A 6 10.28 -10.24 18.22
C VAL A 6 9.01 -10.07 17.40
N TRP A 7 9.08 -9.41 16.24
CA TRP A 7 7.93 -9.24 15.34
C TRP A 7 7.50 -10.56 14.68
N LYS A 8 8.44 -11.43 14.31
CA LYS A 8 8.11 -12.81 13.88
C LYS A 8 7.46 -13.60 15.00
N GLY A 9 7.95 -13.50 16.24
CA GLY A 9 7.36 -14.17 17.41
C GLY A 9 5.92 -13.72 17.69
N ILE A 10 5.64 -12.41 17.65
CA ILE A 10 4.30 -11.85 17.81
C ILE A 10 3.37 -12.29 16.67
N TYR A 11 3.87 -12.30 15.42
CA TYR A 11 3.09 -12.74 14.25
C TYR A 11 2.76 -14.24 14.31
N VAL A 12 3.74 -15.07 14.66
CA VAL A 12 3.57 -16.52 14.83
C VAL A 12 2.65 -16.82 16.01
N GLY A 13 2.80 -16.12 17.14
CA GLY A 13 1.92 -16.25 18.30
C GLY A 13 0.48 -15.84 18.00
N LYS A 14 0.28 -14.72 17.27
CA LYS A 14 -1.05 -14.28 16.83
C LYS A 14 -1.71 -15.30 15.91
N LYS A 15 -0.97 -15.89 14.97
CA LYS A 15 -1.49 -16.98 14.11
C LYS A 15 -1.80 -18.24 14.92
N GLY A 16 -0.94 -18.62 15.86
CA GLY A 16 -1.17 -19.78 16.73
C GLY A 16 -2.45 -19.64 17.57
N LEU A 17 -2.66 -18.47 18.17
CA LEU A 17 -3.89 -18.15 18.92
C LEU A 17 -5.13 -18.24 18.02
N LEU A 18 -5.05 -17.71 16.80
CA LEU A 18 -6.14 -17.69 15.83
C LEU A 18 -6.51 -19.11 15.36
N TRP A 19 -5.51 -19.97 15.11
CA TRP A 19 -5.74 -21.40 14.86
C TRP A 19 -6.33 -22.12 16.07
N GLY A 20 -5.89 -21.78 17.29
CA GLY A 20 -6.48 -22.30 18.53
C GLY A 20 -7.96 -21.97 18.65
N ILE A 21 -8.36 -20.73 18.32
CA ILE A 21 -9.77 -20.32 18.29
C ILE A 21 -10.56 -21.13 17.27
N TYR A 22 -10.02 -21.36 16.07
CA TYR A 22 -10.70 -22.20 15.06
C TYR A 22 -10.88 -23.64 15.51
N ILE A 23 -9.87 -24.22 16.18
CA ILE A 23 -9.97 -25.57 16.74
C ILE A 23 -11.04 -25.62 17.84
N LEU A 24 -11.05 -24.65 18.76
CA LEU A 24 -12.07 -24.57 19.82
C LEU A 24 -13.48 -24.41 19.24
N PHE A 25 -13.63 -23.57 18.21
CA PHE A 25 -14.90 -23.41 17.50
C PHE A 25 -15.34 -24.71 16.81
N ALA A 26 -14.43 -25.41 16.14
CA ALA A 26 -14.72 -26.69 15.50
C ALA A 26 -15.13 -27.76 16.54
N LEU A 27 -14.44 -27.85 17.67
CA LEU A 27 -14.78 -28.74 18.78
C LEU A 27 -16.14 -28.39 19.38
N TYR A 28 -16.44 -27.10 19.53
CA TYR A 28 -17.74 -26.63 20.02
C TYR A 28 -18.89 -27.02 19.07
N ILE A 29 -18.72 -26.82 17.76
CA ILE A 29 -19.71 -27.26 16.76
C ILE A 29 -19.89 -28.78 16.80
N CYS A 30 -18.80 -29.55 16.87
CA CYS A 30 -18.88 -31.01 16.99
C CYS A 30 -19.64 -31.44 18.25
N ASN A 31 -19.35 -30.81 19.40
CA ASN A 31 -20.02 -31.10 20.66
C ASN A 31 -21.52 -30.75 20.61
N LEU A 32 -21.90 -29.62 20.00
CA LEU A 32 -23.30 -29.24 19.78
C LEU A 32 -24.05 -30.27 18.91
N VAL A 33 -23.42 -30.75 17.84
CA VAL A 33 -24.01 -31.74 16.93
C VAL A 33 -24.15 -33.11 17.61
N ILE A 34 -23.18 -33.52 18.44
CA ILE A 34 -23.26 -34.79 19.17
C ILE A 34 -24.39 -34.77 20.20
N ASN A 35 -24.49 -33.67 20.97
CA ASN A 35 -25.41 -33.57 22.11
C ASN A 35 -26.85 -33.16 21.75
N SER A 36 -27.12 -32.67 20.53
CA SER A 36 -28.51 -32.37 20.17
C SER A 36 -29.30 -33.68 19.99
N GLN A 37 -30.53 -33.73 20.52
CA GLN A 37 -31.40 -34.90 20.36
C GLN A 37 -32.23 -34.83 19.07
N ASP A 38 -32.52 -33.62 18.59
CA ASP A 38 -33.25 -33.38 17.35
C ASP A 38 -32.35 -33.49 16.11
N LEU A 39 -32.81 -34.24 15.11
CA LEU A 39 -32.11 -34.46 13.84
C LEU A 39 -32.04 -33.17 13.00
N GLY A 40 -33.09 -32.34 13.05
CA GLY A 40 -33.14 -31.05 12.37
C GLY A 40 -32.06 -30.09 12.87
N ALA A 41 -31.93 -29.98 14.20
CA ALA A 41 -30.88 -29.23 14.86
C ALA A 41 -29.46 -29.71 14.47
N LYS A 42 -29.21 -31.02 14.38
CA LYS A 42 -27.89 -31.55 13.94
C LYS A 42 -27.51 -31.08 12.54
N LEU A 43 -28.46 -31.19 11.62
CA LEU A 43 -28.24 -30.82 10.23
C LEU A 43 -28.01 -29.31 10.09
N ILE A 44 -28.81 -28.48 10.77
CA ILE A 44 -28.68 -27.03 10.72
C ILE A 44 -27.36 -26.56 11.36
N PHE A 45 -27.09 -26.95 12.61
CA PHE A 45 -25.90 -26.50 13.32
C PHE A 45 -24.61 -27.07 12.71
N GLY A 46 -24.63 -28.34 12.28
CA GLY A 46 -23.51 -28.95 11.60
C GLY A 46 -23.20 -28.26 10.27
N SER A 47 -24.18 -28.18 9.37
CA SER A 47 -23.96 -27.58 8.03
C SER A 47 -23.55 -26.11 8.13
N LEU A 48 -24.27 -25.30 8.91
CA LEU A 48 -23.95 -23.87 9.06
C LEU A 48 -22.60 -23.67 9.74
N GLY A 49 -22.29 -24.45 10.78
CA GLY A 49 -21.02 -24.37 11.50
C GLY A 49 -19.81 -24.69 10.61
N PHE A 50 -19.88 -25.76 9.82
CA PHE A 50 -18.80 -26.11 8.88
C PHE A 50 -18.68 -25.11 7.73
N ILE A 51 -19.80 -24.57 7.22
CA ILE A 51 -19.77 -23.52 6.20
C ILE A 51 -19.08 -22.26 6.74
N LEU A 52 -19.45 -21.78 7.93
CA LEU A 52 -18.85 -20.60 8.55
C LEU A 52 -17.35 -20.80 8.82
N LEU A 53 -16.94 -21.99 9.28
CA LEU A 53 -15.54 -22.33 9.46
C LEU A 53 -14.78 -22.32 8.13
N GLY A 54 -15.36 -22.92 7.09
CA GLY A 54 -14.79 -22.92 5.73
C GLY A 54 -14.60 -21.51 5.17
N ILE A 55 -15.61 -20.64 5.30
CA ILE A 55 -15.53 -19.23 4.88
C ILE A 55 -14.43 -18.50 5.67
N SER A 56 -14.33 -18.73 6.98
CA SER A 56 -13.32 -18.10 7.83
C SER A 56 -11.89 -18.50 7.44
N ILE A 57 -11.65 -19.80 7.20
CA ILE A 57 -10.36 -20.32 6.75
C ILE A 57 -10.01 -19.76 5.37
N LEU A 58 -10.98 -19.74 4.45
CA LEU A 58 -10.79 -19.15 3.12
C LEU A 58 -10.41 -17.67 3.23
N PHE A 59 -11.13 -16.89 4.04
CA PHE A 59 -10.85 -15.47 4.24
C PHE A 59 -9.43 -15.23 4.79
N GLU A 60 -8.99 -15.98 5.79
CA GLU A 60 -7.64 -15.86 6.34
C GLU A 60 -6.57 -16.24 5.31
N TYR A 61 -6.83 -17.25 4.48
CA TYR A 61 -5.96 -17.58 3.35
C TYR A 61 -5.87 -16.42 2.33
N LEU A 62 -7.00 -15.84 1.93
CA LEU A 62 -7.03 -14.70 0.99
C LEU A 62 -6.33 -13.47 1.59
N LYS A 63 -6.51 -13.21 2.87
CA LYS A 63 -5.81 -12.14 3.59
C LYS A 63 -4.29 -12.34 3.57
N ASN A 64 -3.81 -13.57 3.79
CA ASN A 64 -2.39 -13.90 3.69
C ASN A 64 -1.84 -13.70 2.26
N LEU A 65 -2.64 -14.00 1.23
CA LEU A 65 -2.27 -13.66 -0.16
C LEU A 65 -2.20 -12.14 -0.37
N TYR A 66 -3.17 -11.40 0.14
CA TYR A 66 -3.20 -9.94 0.07
C TYR A 66 -1.99 -9.31 0.77
N GLU A 67 -1.64 -9.76 1.99
CA GLU A 67 -0.45 -9.29 2.71
C GLU A 67 0.84 -9.54 1.91
N LYS A 68 0.98 -10.73 1.31
CA LYS A 68 2.12 -11.05 0.43
C LYS A 68 2.16 -10.18 -0.82
N MET A 69 1.00 -9.87 -1.40
CA MET A 69 0.87 -9.01 -2.57
C MET A 69 1.35 -7.58 -2.26
N ILE A 70 0.93 -7.02 -1.12
CA ILE A 70 1.39 -5.70 -0.65
C ILE A 70 2.90 -5.71 -0.34
N TYR A 71 3.39 -6.77 0.31
CA TYR A 71 4.80 -6.91 0.63
C TYR A 71 5.68 -6.98 -0.62
N ALA A 72 5.25 -7.73 -1.64
CA ALA A 72 5.94 -7.83 -2.92
C ALA A 72 6.10 -6.45 -3.59
N LEU A 73 5.06 -5.61 -3.55
CA LEU A 73 5.11 -4.28 -4.15
C LEU A 73 5.93 -3.28 -3.32
N THR A 74 5.71 -3.24 -2.00
CA THR A 74 6.22 -2.14 -1.16
C THR A 74 7.59 -2.42 -0.53
N VAL A 75 7.93 -3.68 -0.30
CA VAL A 75 9.20 -4.09 0.34
C VAL A 75 10.14 -4.75 -0.65
N GLU A 76 9.66 -5.72 -1.43
CA GLU A 76 10.51 -6.40 -2.43
C GLU A 76 10.64 -5.60 -3.73
N CYS A 77 9.75 -4.61 -3.94
CA CYS A 77 9.71 -3.77 -5.12
C CYS A 77 9.66 -4.60 -6.42
N ASP A 78 8.95 -5.73 -6.37
CA ASP A 78 8.80 -6.72 -7.44
C ASP A 78 7.38 -6.65 -8.03
N LEU A 79 7.26 -5.95 -9.16
CA LEU A 79 6.02 -5.75 -9.90
C LEU A 79 5.45 -7.07 -10.42
N ASN A 80 6.30 -7.96 -10.92
CA ASN A 80 5.85 -9.22 -11.53
C ASN A 80 5.25 -10.14 -10.46
N LYS A 81 5.93 -10.28 -9.33
CA LYS A 81 5.43 -11.05 -8.18
C LYS A 81 4.16 -10.44 -7.60
N ALA A 82 4.10 -9.11 -7.50
CA ALA A 82 2.90 -8.38 -7.09
C ALA A 82 1.70 -8.65 -8.03
N ILE A 83 1.90 -8.64 -9.35
CA ILE A 83 0.88 -8.96 -10.36
C ILE A 83 0.41 -10.42 -10.26
N GLU A 84 1.36 -11.35 -10.08
CA GLU A 84 1.04 -12.76 -9.95
C GLU A 84 0.17 -13.03 -8.71
N LEU A 85 0.57 -12.46 -7.56
CA LEU A 85 -0.18 -12.59 -6.30
C LEU A 85 -1.56 -11.95 -6.39
N LYS A 86 -1.68 -10.77 -7.04
CA LYS A 86 -2.97 -10.13 -7.33
C LYS A 86 -3.87 -11.05 -8.16
N THR A 87 -3.33 -11.67 -9.19
CA THR A 87 -4.09 -12.58 -10.07
C THR A 87 -4.58 -13.81 -9.31
N ARG A 88 -3.72 -14.39 -8.47
CA ARG A 88 -4.07 -15.52 -7.59
C ARG A 88 -5.15 -15.12 -6.57
N LEU A 89 -5.07 -13.92 -5.99
CA LEU A 89 -6.07 -13.39 -5.06
C LEU A 89 -7.42 -13.22 -5.76
N LYS A 90 -7.48 -12.50 -6.89
CA LYS A 90 -8.72 -12.28 -7.66
C LYS A 90 -9.40 -13.58 -8.07
N LYS A 91 -8.63 -14.59 -8.49
CA LYS A 91 -9.18 -15.89 -8.90
C LYS A 91 -9.87 -16.62 -7.74
N LYS A 92 -9.44 -16.39 -6.50
CA LYS A 92 -9.94 -17.11 -5.31
C LYS A 92 -10.90 -16.28 -4.46
N ASP A 93 -10.94 -14.96 -4.64
CA ASP A 93 -11.87 -14.04 -3.96
C ASP A 93 -13.25 -14.03 -4.65
N LEU A 94 -13.98 -15.14 -4.51
CA LEU A 94 -15.29 -15.34 -5.15
C LEU A 94 -16.36 -14.34 -4.66
N PHE A 95 -16.19 -13.80 -3.45
CA PHE A 95 -17.13 -12.87 -2.83
C PHE A 95 -16.73 -11.40 -3.02
N ASN A 96 -15.66 -11.12 -3.76
CA ASN A 96 -15.13 -9.77 -3.96
C ASN A 96 -14.83 -9.02 -2.65
N GLY A 97 -14.43 -9.75 -1.60
CA GLY A 97 -14.14 -9.18 -0.28
C GLY A 97 -12.96 -8.20 -0.29
N PHE A 98 -12.05 -8.34 -1.26
CA PHE A 98 -10.87 -7.48 -1.42
C PHE A 98 -11.05 -6.42 -2.52
N LYS A 99 -12.26 -6.25 -3.09
CA LYS A 99 -12.50 -5.33 -4.23
C LYS A 99 -11.96 -3.92 -3.99
N GLN A 100 -12.27 -3.33 -2.84
CA GLN A 100 -11.81 -1.98 -2.47
C GLN A 100 -10.29 -1.91 -2.27
N SER A 101 -9.72 -2.91 -1.59
CA SER A 101 -8.28 -3.00 -1.39
C SER A 101 -7.52 -3.14 -2.71
N ILE A 102 -8.08 -3.87 -3.66
CA ILE A 102 -7.55 -4.00 -5.02
C ILE A 102 -7.62 -2.68 -5.78
N ILE A 103 -8.66 -1.84 -5.60
CA ILE A 103 -8.71 -0.52 -6.25
C ILE A 103 -7.52 0.34 -5.81
N ILE A 104 -7.20 0.39 -4.52
CA ILE A 104 -6.02 1.13 -4.02
C ILE A 104 -4.72 0.51 -4.56
N PHE A 105 -4.61 -0.82 -4.50
CA PHE A 105 -3.43 -1.53 -4.97
C PHE A 105 -3.16 -1.29 -6.46
N ASP A 106 -4.21 -1.25 -7.28
CA ASP A 106 -4.10 -1.04 -8.72
C ASP A 106 -3.56 0.37 -9.03
N SER A 107 -3.94 1.38 -8.25
CA SER A 107 -3.35 2.73 -8.36
C SER A 107 -1.84 2.70 -8.08
N LEU A 108 -1.41 2.02 -7.02
CA LEU A 108 0.02 1.90 -6.69
C LEU A 108 0.79 1.14 -7.78
N LEU A 109 0.24 0.01 -8.21
CA LEU A 109 0.85 -0.84 -9.23
C LEU A 109 0.98 -0.13 -10.59
N LEU A 110 -0.03 0.64 -11.00
CA LEU A 110 0.01 1.41 -12.25
C LEU A 110 1.04 2.55 -12.17
N LEU A 111 1.08 3.27 -11.05
CA LEU A 111 2.08 4.31 -10.79
C LEU A 111 3.50 3.71 -10.82
N ASP A 112 3.72 2.62 -10.10
CA ASP A 112 5.03 1.96 -9.98
C ASP A 112 5.47 1.31 -11.29
N GLY A 113 4.50 0.87 -12.11
CA GLY A 113 4.69 0.37 -13.47
C GLY A 113 4.81 1.46 -14.54
N GLY A 114 4.85 2.74 -14.15
CA GLY A 114 5.03 3.86 -15.08
C GLY A 114 3.84 4.14 -16.00
N LYS A 115 2.68 3.54 -15.74
CA LYS A 115 1.46 3.68 -16.54
C LYS A 115 0.63 4.86 -16.04
N TYR A 116 1.20 6.06 -16.05
CA TYR A 116 0.66 7.24 -15.35
C TYR A 116 -0.72 7.67 -15.88
N ASP A 117 -0.93 7.69 -17.21
CA ASP A 117 -2.25 8.03 -17.78
C ASP A 117 -3.32 7.00 -17.40
N THR A 118 -2.98 5.72 -17.48
CA THR A 118 -3.88 4.63 -17.04
C THR A 118 -4.15 4.71 -15.54
N CYS A 119 -3.17 5.13 -14.75
CA CYS A 119 -3.34 5.35 -13.31
C CYS A 119 -4.34 6.49 -13.05
N LEU A 120 -4.22 7.62 -13.76
CA LEU A 120 -5.15 8.74 -13.65
C LEU A 120 -6.58 8.34 -14.05
N GLU A 121 -6.74 7.57 -15.14
CA GLU A 121 -8.03 7.05 -15.57
C GLU A 121 -8.63 6.10 -14.52
N HIS A 122 -7.82 5.18 -13.97
CA HIS A 122 -8.26 4.28 -12.90
C HIS A 122 -8.74 5.03 -11.66
N LEU A 123 -8.04 6.10 -11.28
CA LEU A 123 -8.46 6.99 -10.19
C LEU A 123 -9.80 7.67 -10.51
N HIS A 124 -9.96 8.17 -11.75
CA HIS A 124 -11.18 8.84 -12.19
C HIS A 124 -12.40 7.91 -12.23
N VAL A 125 -12.28 6.73 -12.83
CA VAL A 125 -13.34 5.70 -12.89
C VAL A 125 -13.77 5.28 -11.48
N ASN A 126 -12.85 5.26 -10.53
CA ASN A 126 -13.11 4.90 -9.13
C ASN A 126 -13.26 6.12 -8.21
N GLN A 127 -13.54 7.31 -8.73
CA GLN A 127 -13.57 8.55 -7.95
C GLN A 127 -14.51 8.47 -6.75
N HIS A 128 -15.67 7.84 -6.88
CA HIS A 128 -16.64 7.71 -5.79
C HIS A 128 -16.06 6.94 -4.60
N PHE A 129 -15.29 5.88 -4.86
CA PHE A 129 -14.57 5.15 -3.82
C PHE A 129 -13.50 6.03 -3.18
N PHE A 130 -12.71 6.73 -3.99
CA PHE A 130 -11.63 7.57 -3.48
C PHE A 130 -12.12 8.79 -2.68
N HIS A 131 -13.31 9.30 -2.96
CA HIS A 131 -13.89 10.45 -2.25
C HIS A 131 -14.73 10.03 -1.03
N SER A 132 -14.82 8.74 -0.72
CA SER A 132 -15.68 8.26 0.37
C SER A 132 -15.12 8.53 1.77
N THR A 133 -13.80 8.69 1.90
CA THR A 133 -13.13 9.02 3.17
C THR A 133 -11.98 10.01 2.94
N LEU A 134 -11.56 10.73 3.98
CA LEU A 134 -10.41 11.63 3.90
C LEU A 134 -9.10 10.90 3.57
N ASP A 135 -8.91 9.69 4.11
CA ASP A 135 -7.72 8.88 3.84
C ASP A 135 -7.67 8.43 2.38
N TYR A 136 -8.80 8.00 1.81
CA TYR A 136 -8.87 7.63 0.39
C TYR A 136 -8.71 8.86 -0.51
N LEU A 137 -9.25 10.00 -0.09
CA LEU A 137 -9.10 11.25 -0.83
C LEU A 137 -7.63 11.71 -0.81
N PHE A 138 -6.94 11.48 0.30
CA PHE A 138 -5.52 11.75 0.40
C PHE A 138 -4.71 10.82 -0.52
N ILE A 139 -5.01 9.52 -0.56
CA ILE A 139 -4.40 8.56 -1.50
C ILE A 139 -4.64 8.98 -2.95
N TYR A 140 -5.86 9.44 -3.27
CA TYR A 140 -6.23 9.90 -4.61
C TYR A 140 -5.34 11.05 -5.08
N TYR A 141 -5.32 12.16 -4.33
CA TYR A 141 -4.50 13.30 -4.72
C TYR A 141 -2.99 13.02 -4.61
N HIS A 142 -2.56 12.20 -3.65
CA HIS A 142 -1.16 11.83 -3.54
C HIS A 142 -0.69 11.03 -4.77
N THR A 143 -1.50 10.10 -5.25
CA THR A 143 -1.20 9.31 -6.45
C THR A 143 -1.24 10.19 -7.70
N GLN A 144 -2.23 11.09 -7.82
CA GLN A 144 -2.30 12.05 -8.92
C GLN A 144 -1.09 12.97 -8.97
N MET A 145 -0.64 13.49 -7.82
CA MET A 145 0.56 14.32 -7.71
C MET A 145 1.77 13.61 -8.34
N TYR A 146 1.99 12.35 -8.01
CA TYR A 146 3.08 11.57 -8.61
C TYR A 146 2.88 11.35 -10.11
N CYS A 147 1.68 11.00 -10.56
CA CYS A 147 1.40 10.82 -11.99
C CYS A 147 1.70 12.11 -12.79
N TYR A 148 1.16 13.25 -12.35
CA TYR A 148 1.41 14.54 -13.02
C TYR A 148 2.87 14.97 -12.94
N PHE A 149 3.55 14.68 -11.83
CA PHE A 149 4.98 14.92 -11.69
C PHE A 149 5.81 14.16 -12.74
N PHE A 150 5.56 12.87 -12.94
CA PHE A 150 6.28 12.09 -13.95
C PHE A 150 5.86 12.39 -15.39
N LEU A 151 4.60 12.77 -15.61
CA LEU A 151 4.10 13.26 -16.90
C LEU A 151 4.59 14.67 -17.25
N LYS A 152 5.21 15.39 -16.31
CA LYS A 152 5.62 16.81 -16.44
C LYS A 152 4.43 17.73 -16.73
N ASP A 153 3.25 17.40 -16.21
CA ASP A 153 2.04 18.23 -16.32
C ASP A 153 1.99 19.22 -15.16
N GLU A 154 2.65 20.36 -15.36
CA GLU A 154 2.81 21.40 -14.34
C GLU A 154 1.49 22.01 -13.86
N LYS A 155 0.53 22.17 -14.77
CA LYS A 155 -0.77 22.78 -14.46
C LYS A 155 -1.54 21.88 -13.51
N ASN A 156 -1.70 20.61 -13.86
CA ASN A 156 -2.45 19.67 -13.04
C ASN A 156 -1.70 19.30 -11.75
N LEU A 157 -0.36 19.24 -11.78
CA LEU A 157 0.46 19.08 -10.58
C LEU A 157 0.23 20.21 -9.57
N ALA A 158 0.20 21.47 -10.02
CA ALA A 158 -0.03 22.62 -9.14
C ALA A 158 -1.42 22.54 -8.48
N THR A 159 -2.47 22.29 -9.26
CA THR A 159 -3.85 22.13 -8.74
C THR A 159 -3.94 20.98 -7.73
N CYS A 160 -3.29 19.85 -8.03
CA CYS A 160 -3.26 18.69 -7.15
C CYS A 160 -2.58 18.99 -5.80
N LEU A 161 -1.45 19.71 -5.83
CA LEU A 161 -0.73 20.12 -4.62
C LEU A 161 -1.53 21.11 -3.77
N GLU A 162 -2.26 22.04 -4.39
CA GLU A 162 -3.18 22.92 -3.66
C GLU A 162 -4.26 22.12 -2.91
N ASN A 163 -4.85 21.10 -3.56
CA ASN A 163 -5.83 20.23 -2.93
C ASN A 163 -5.23 19.45 -1.76
N LEU A 164 -4.01 18.90 -1.90
CA LEU A 164 -3.28 18.25 -0.80
C LEU A 164 -3.03 19.20 0.37
N PHE A 165 -2.61 20.44 0.11
CA PHE A 165 -2.39 21.42 1.18
C PHE A 165 -3.68 21.90 1.83
N LYS A 166 -4.80 21.99 1.09
CA LYS A 166 -6.13 22.21 1.68
C LYS A 166 -6.49 21.07 2.64
N LEU A 167 -6.28 19.81 2.25
CA LEU A 167 -6.54 18.65 3.12
C LEU A 167 -5.71 18.71 4.41
N LYS A 168 -4.44 19.13 4.35
CA LYS A 168 -3.59 19.32 5.54
C LYS A 168 -4.21 20.26 6.58
N GLN A 169 -4.96 21.26 6.14
CA GLN A 169 -5.60 22.26 7.01
C GLN A 169 -6.92 21.75 7.62
N VAL A 170 -7.59 20.77 7.01
CA VAL A 170 -8.83 20.16 7.49
C VAL A 170 -8.53 19.19 8.65
N LYS A 171 -8.25 19.76 9.83
CA LYS A 171 -8.07 19.14 11.17
C LYS A 171 -7.06 17.98 11.26
N LYS A 172 -5.90 18.29 11.88
CA LYS A 172 -4.81 17.40 12.32
C LYS A 172 -5.19 16.11 13.10
N LYS A 173 -6.44 15.92 13.54
CA LYS A 173 -6.85 14.81 14.43
C LYS A 173 -7.45 13.58 13.72
N ARG A 174 -7.77 13.64 12.42
CA ARG A 174 -8.50 12.55 11.74
C ARG A 174 -7.78 11.85 10.59
N MET A 175 -6.72 12.43 10.04
CA MET A 175 -5.94 11.75 9.00
C MET A 175 -4.88 10.87 9.65
N HIS A 176 -4.87 9.59 9.28
CA HIS A 176 -3.72 8.75 9.59
C HIS A 176 -2.49 9.32 8.87
N HIS A 177 -1.32 9.23 9.51
CA HIS A 177 -0.04 9.67 8.94
C HIS A 177 0.39 8.73 7.80
N LEU A 178 -0.38 8.69 6.71
CA LEU A 178 -0.23 7.78 5.57
C LEU A 178 0.99 8.14 4.73
N PHE A 179 1.18 9.42 4.43
CA PHE A 179 2.32 9.95 3.68
C PHE A 179 2.95 11.14 4.39
N SER A 180 4.21 11.44 4.06
CA SER A 180 4.93 12.54 4.68
C SER A 180 4.52 13.89 4.07
N TRP A 181 4.12 14.86 4.90
CA TRP A 181 3.89 16.22 4.41
C TRP A 181 5.18 16.89 3.90
N HIS A 182 6.34 16.43 4.38
CA HIS A 182 7.64 16.91 3.90
C HIS A 182 7.95 16.42 2.49
N GLU A 183 7.50 15.23 2.11
CA GLU A 183 7.60 14.72 0.74
C GLU A 183 6.80 15.59 -0.23
N ILE A 184 5.53 15.86 0.10
CA ILE A 184 4.63 16.72 -0.69
C ILE A 184 5.20 18.14 -0.80
N ALA A 185 5.72 18.70 0.30
CA ALA A 185 6.38 20.00 0.29
C ALA A 185 7.66 19.98 -0.57
N GLY A 186 8.45 18.90 -0.50
CA GLY A 186 9.63 18.67 -1.32
C GLY A 186 9.30 18.72 -2.81
N ILE A 187 8.29 17.97 -3.27
CA ILE A 187 7.85 17.99 -4.67
C ILE A 187 7.40 19.40 -5.10
N ASN A 188 6.66 20.12 -4.25
CA ASN A 188 6.26 21.49 -4.51
C ASN A 188 7.46 22.45 -4.66
N TYR A 189 8.51 22.30 -3.84
CA TYR A 189 9.73 23.11 -3.98
C TYR A 189 10.58 22.71 -5.19
N PHE A 190 10.67 21.43 -5.50
CA PHE A 190 11.36 20.95 -6.69
C PHE A 190 10.73 21.51 -7.97
N ARG A 191 9.39 21.50 -8.06
CA ARG A 191 8.63 22.15 -9.14
C ARG A 191 9.04 23.60 -9.36
N GLN A 192 9.20 24.34 -8.27
CA GLN A 192 9.57 25.76 -8.29
C GLN A 192 11.06 26.01 -8.58
N GLY A 193 11.85 24.97 -8.86
CA GLY A 193 13.31 25.07 -9.02
C GLY A 193 14.07 25.33 -7.71
N ARG A 194 13.39 25.24 -6.55
CA ARG A 194 13.99 25.54 -5.22
C ARG A 194 14.63 24.29 -4.63
N ASN A 195 15.60 23.72 -5.35
CA ASN A 195 16.19 22.40 -5.05
C ASN A 195 16.80 22.30 -3.64
N LYS A 196 17.46 23.36 -3.14
CA LYS A 196 17.99 23.39 -1.77
C LYS A 196 16.89 23.22 -0.71
N LYS A 197 15.76 23.89 -0.90
CA LYS A 197 14.60 23.77 0.01
C LYS A 197 13.95 22.41 -0.10
N CYS A 198 13.88 21.85 -1.31
CA CYS A 198 13.41 20.48 -1.51
C CYS A 198 14.25 19.50 -0.68
N LEU A 199 15.58 19.55 -0.78
CA LEU A 199 16.48 18.69 0.01
C LEU A 199 16.25 18.84 1.51
N SER A 200 16.19 20.08 2.01
CA SER A 200 15.92 20.35 3.43
C SER A 200 14.61 19.74 3.93
N GLU A 201 13.53 19.80 3.13
CA GLU A 201 12.27 19.12 3.50
C GLU A 201 12.43 17.60 3.49
N LEU A 202 13.05 17.04 2.45
CA LEU A 202 13.23 15.58 2.34
C LEU A 202 14.16 14.99 3.41
N ASP A 203 15.02 15.79 4.04
CA ASP A 203 15.85 15.38 5.17
C ASP A 203 15.07 15.27 6.49
N LEU A 204 13.91 15.92 6.59
CA LEU A 204 13.03 15.84 7.77
C LEU A 204 12.16 14.58 7.80
N ILE A 205 12.20 13.76 6.74
CA ILE A 205 11.41 12.53 6.66
C ILE A 205 12.03 11.44 7.55
N ASP A 206 11.23 10.89 8.48
CA ASP A 206 11.65 9.76 9.31
C ASP A 206 11.79 8.47 8.48
N LYS A 207 13.04 8.14 8.15
CA LYS A 207 13.40 6.97 7.35
C LYS A 207 12.97 5.64 7.99
N ASN A 208 12.78 5.57 9.31
CA ASN A 208 12.41 4.32 9.99
C ASN A 208 10.97 3.88 9.70
N ARG A 209 10.15 4.78 9.16
CA ARG A 209 8.75 4.54 8.85
C ARG A 209 8.50 4.21 7.37
N LEU A 210 9.51 4.36 6.53
CA LEU A 210 9.39 4.15 5.09
C LEU A 210 9.61 2.69 4.74
N ASN A 211 8.81 2.20 3.79
CA ASN A 211 9.13 0.97 3.07
C ASN A 211 10.11 1.25 1.90
N ASN A 212 10.61 0.19 1.26
CA ASN A 212 11.61 0.30 0.19
C ASN A 212 11.07 1.06 -1.03
N ARG A 213 9.78 0.89 -1.36
CA ARG A 213 9.13 1.64 -2.43
C ARG A 213 9.16 3.14 -2.15
N GLU A 214 8.69 3.59 -0.99
CA GLU A 214 8.69 5.01 -0.61
C GLU A 214 10.12 5.59 -0.56
N MET A 215 11.06 4.82 0.01
CA MET A 215 12.47 5.22 0.04
C MET A 215 13.03 5.42 -1.36
N THR A 216 12.67 4.56 -2.32
CA THR A 216 13.10 4.67 -3.72
C THR A 216 12.66 6.00 -4.34
N TYR A 217 11.39 6.38 -4.17
CA TYR A 217 10.87 7.66 -4.68
C TYR A 217 11.56 8.87 -4.04
N ILE A 218 11.81 8.84 -2.72
CA ILE A 218 12.50 9.93 -2.02
C ILE A 218 13.96 10.04 -2.47
N LEU A 219 14.68 8.91 -2.59
CA LEU A 219 16.06 8.90 -3.07
C LEU A 219 16.16 9.42 -4.50
N TYR A 220 15.24 9.01 -5.37
CA TYR A 220 15.14 9.54 -6.73
C TYR A 220 14.97 11.07 -6.71
N LEU A 221 14.01 11.59 -5.95
CA LEU A 221 13.77 13.03 -5.89
C LEU A 221 14.96 13.81 -5.31
N LYS A 222 15.60 13.30 -4.24
CA LYS A 222 16.82 13.90 -3.69
C LYS A 222 17.93 13.94 -4.73
N ALA A 223 18.14 12.85 -5.44
CA ALA A 223 19.14 12.80 -6.48
C ALA A 223 18.88 13.83 -7.59
N GLN A 224 17.64 13.95 -8.07
CA GLN A 224 17.27 14.95 -9.06
C GLN A 224 17.53 16.39 -8.57
N CYS A 225 17.31 16.67 -7.28
CA CYS A 225 17.66 17.96 -6.69
C CYS A 225 19.16 18.24 -6.75
N LEU A 226 19.98 17.25 -6.37
CA LEU A 226 21.45 17.37 -6.35
C LEU A 226 22.02 17.55 -7.76
N LEU A 227 21.50 16.80 -8.73
CA LEU A 227 21.90 16.94 -10.14
C LEU A 227 21.59 18.36 -10.66
N LYS A 228 20.43 18.93 -10.31
CA LYS A 228 20.09 20.33 -10.64
C LYS A 228 20.92 21.37 -9.89
N LEU A 229 21.61 20.98 -8.81
CA LEU A 229 22.54 21.83 -8.06
C LEU A 229 24.01 21.62 -8.48
N ASN A 230 24.26 20.83 -9.53
CA ASN A 230 25.58 20.42 -10.00
C ASN A 230 26.38 19.54 -9.03
N GLU A 231 25.72 18.91 -8.05
CA GLU A 231 26.32 17.96 -7.12
C GLU A 231 26.27 16.53 -7.69
N GLN A 232 26.96 16.34 -8.83
CA GLN A 232 26.83 15.15 -9.68
C GLN A 232 27.18 13.83 -8.96
N SER A 233 28.28 13.81 -8.21
CA SER A 233 28.76 12.60 -7.52
C SER A 233 27.73 12.05 -6.54
N GLU A 234 27.21 12.92 -5.66
CA GLU A 234 26.23 12.54 -4.64
C GLU A 234 24.87 12.22 -5.28
N GLY A 235 24.47 12.98 -6.31
CA GLY A 235 23.27 12.69 -7.09
C GLY A 235 23.28 11.28 -7.68
N HIS A 236 24.35 10.92 -8.40
CA HIS A 236 24.50 9.58 -8.99
C HIS A 236 24.62 8.48 -7.94
N ARG A 237 25.23 8.76 -6.78
CA ARG A 237 25.27 7.82 -5.64
C ARG A 237 23.86 7.47 -5.16
N LEU A 238 23.01 8.48 -4.93
CA LEU A 238 21.62 8.26 -4.49
C LEU A 238 20.78 7.57 -5.55
N LEU A 239 20.99 7.88 -6.82
CA LEU A 239 20.37 7.19 -7.95
C LEU A 239 20.70 5.68 -7.94
N LYS A 240 21.96 5.31 -7.74
CA LYS A 240 22.38 3.91 -7.62
C LYS A 240 21.72 3.21 -6.43
N GLU A 241 21.59 3.91 -5.30
CA GLU A 241 20.89 3.40 -4.11
C GLU A 241 19.39 3.18 -4.37
N ALA A 242 18.73 4.15 -5.02
CA ALA A 242 17.34 4.03 -5.44
C ALA A 242 17.14 2.85 -6.39
N LYS A 243 18.05 2.64 -7.36
CA LYS A 243 18.00 1.51 -8.28
C LYS A 243 18.12 0.16 -7.58
N ALA A 244 19.00 0.06 -6.59
CA ALA A 244 19.20 -1.17 -5.82
C ALA A 244 17.97 -1.52 -4.95
N LEU A 245 17.32 -0.52 -4.35
CA LEU A 245 16.12 -0.72 -3.52
C LEU A 245 14.87 -0.94 -4.35
N GLY A 246 14.70 -0.15 -5.41
CA GLY A 246 13.50 -0.11 -6.23
C GLY A 246 13.35 -1.30 -7.17
N ASN A 247 14.36 -2.17 -7.29
CA ASN A 247 14.30 -3.43 -8.03
C ASN A 247 13.62 -3.31 -9.40
N THR A 248 12.33 -3.64 -9.52
CA THR A 248 11.59 -3.57 -10.81
C THR A 248 10.70 -2.33 -10.99
N LEU A 249 10.60 -1.45 -10.00
CA LEU A 249 9.82 -0.20 -10.10
C LEU A 249 10.36 0.66 -11.25
N VAL A 250 9.47 1.26 -12.05
CA VAL A 250 9.88 2.07 -13.21
C VAL A 250 10.74 3.26 -12.79
N VAL A 251 10.44 3.91 -11.66
CA VAL A 251 11.25 5.03 -11.14
C VAL A 251 12.72 4.64 -10.90
N ALA A 252 13.00 3.36 -10.63
CA ALA A 252 14.36 2.84 -10.47
C ALA A 252 15.03 2.45 -11.81
N GLN A 253 14.24 2.27 -12.87
CA GLN A 253 14.74 1.89 -14.21
C GLN A 253 15.05 3.09 -15.10
N VAL A 254 14.45 4.27 -14.83
CA VAL A 254 14.72 5.52 -15.56
C VAL A 254 15.97 6.24 -15.01
N ILE A 255 16.78 5.53 -14.22
CA ILE A 255 17.99 6.00 -13.53
C ILE A 255 19.25 5.67 -14.32
#